data_AF-A0A3N9VBG2-F1
#
_entry.id   AF-A0A3N9VBG2-F1
#
_cell.length_a   1.000
_cell.length_b   1.000
_cell.length_c   1.000
_cell.angle_alpha   90.00
_cell.angle_beta   90.00
_cell.angle_gamma   90.00
#
_symmetry.space_group_name_H-M   'P 1'
#
loop_
_entity.id
_entity.type
_entity.pdbx_description
1 polymer ?
#
loop_
_entity_poly.entity_id
_entity_poly.type
_entity_poly.pdbx_seq_one_letter_code
_entity_poly.pdbx_strand_id
1 'polypeptide(L)'
;MNTRKKNTENCPARVFRYEKGKIRQEEHEPVREFPLALIVNGRELATLISSPHDLRFLVAGFLRLQGFVQGLDDFQMFSVCEDFGVANVIIKGEIPEQLKPALTSGCGTGITFNLQQKMQLKDTGNRCRGSRFNPADLFALMDQLARIAGEYRKSGGIHSAAVGDGRTILLHSEDIGRHNTLDRIAGEALFKGIDLKGKVLLTSGRVSTEMVTKAAMLGIALIASRTSPTDLAVHLAQEAGITLIGYLRSSGFNVYTYPESLARVAPGSLTSGVTAVILAGGKSTRMKSNKALLPCSGELFIERIFRQLSELFPEVILVTNTPEFYRFLPCRMIPDEFPGLGSLAGIHAGLNHSSTEHIFVVACDMPYLNSELIRQMVSKSQGFDVVIPESDSGFEPLHAIYAKSCLPAMEEALKNGTRKIVNCFDWSKVSVLSKEEISAVDPEFLSFRNINTPEEYFSFREEMQDRRTEEDDENLSVQR
;
A
#
# COMPACT_ATOMS: atom_id res chain seq x y z
N MET A 1 8.06 3.94 54.90
CA MET A 1 7.31 3.79 53.64
C MET A 1 6.85 5.18 53.22
N ASN A 2 7.17 5.63 52.01
CA ASN A 2 6.76 6.96 51.52
C ASN A 2 5.83 6.79 50.32
N THR A 3 4.65 7.42 50.35
CA THR A 3 3.56 7.15 49.41
C THR A 3 3.77 7.85 48.07
N ARG A 4 4.47 7.18 47.14
CA ARG A 4 4.37 7.52 45.71
C ARG A 4 2.91 7.42 45.29
N LYS A 5 2.32 8.54 44.88
CA LYS A 5 0.91 8.64 44.47
C LYS A 5 0.66 7.78 43.22
N LYS A 6 -0.59 7.33 43.06
CA LYS A 6 -1.08 6.75 41.79
C LYS A 6 -0.72 7.68 40.64
N ASN A 7 -0.02 7.16 39.65
CA ASN A 7 0.46 7.90 38.47
C ASN A 7 -0.07 7.20 37.20
N THR A 8 -1.34 6.79 37.24
CA THR A 8 -1.98 5.88 36.29
C THR A 8 -2.80 6.58 35.21
N GLU A 9 -3.28 7.80 35.47
CA GLU A 9 -4.13 8.57 34.55
C GLU A 9 -3.31 9.61 33.78
N ASN A 10 -3.56 9.75 32.47
CA ASN A 10 -2.96 10.79 31.65
C ASN A 10 -3.74 12.09 31.85
N CYS A 11 -3.08 13.16 32.32
CA CYS A 11 -3.75 14.41 32.64
C CYS A 11 -3.75 15.33 31.39
N PRO A 12 -4.91 15.77 30.87
CA PRO A 12 -4.95 16.63 29.69
C PRO A 12 -4.28 17.98 29.98
N ALA A 13 -3.32 18.36 29.14
CA ALA A 13 -2.64 19.64 29.26
C ALA A 13 -3.47 20.74 28.59
N ARG A 14 -3.58 21.90 29.23
CA ARG A 14 -4.10 23.12 28.59
C ARG A 14 -3.04 23.64 27.62
N VAL A 15 -3.35 23.66 26.33
CA VAL A 15 -2.46 24.14 25.28
C VAL A 15 -3.08 25.32 24.52
N PHE A 16 -2.23 26.14 23.93
CA PHE A 16 -2.63 27.30 23.13
C PHE A 16 -2.25 27.07 21.67
N ARG A 17 -3.22 26.65 20.85
CA ARG A 17 -3.03 26.46 19.40
C ARG A 17 -3.09 27.81 18.70
N TYR A 18 -2.02 28.18 18.00
CA TYR A 18 -2.01 29.32 17.08
C TYR A 18 -2.29 28.82 15.65
N GLU A 19 -3.40 29.27 15.05
CA GLU A 19 -3.77 28.92 13.67
C GLU A 19 -4.33 30.16 12.95
N LYS A 20 -3.81 30.43 11.74
CA LYS A 20 -4.29 31.52 10.84
C LYS A 20 -4.48 32.86 11.55
N GLY A 21 -3.50 33.26 12.36
CA GLY A 21 -3.50 34.54 13.09
C GLY A 21 -4.28 34.54 14.42
N LYS A 22 -4.89 33.42 14.83
CA LYS A 22 -5.73 33.33 16.04
C LYS A 22 -5.17 32.33 17.04
N ILE A 23 -5.13 32.71 18.31
CA ILE A 23 -4.88 31.78 19.42
C ILE A 23 -6.22 31.17 19.86
N ARG A 24 -6.24 29.86 20.07
CA ARG A 24 -7.31 29.11 20.74
C ARG A 24 -6.72 28.34 21.90
N GLN A 25 -7.40 28.36 23.06
CA GLN A 25 -7.10 27.42 24.13
C GLN A 25 -7.87 26.13 23.88
N GLU A 26 -7.21 24.99 24.02
CA GLU A 26 -7.78 23.66 23.91
C GLU A 26 -7.13 22.72 24.95
N GLU A 27 -7.70 21.56 25.16
CA GLU A 27 -7.10 20.50 25.98
C GLU A 27 -6.49 19.45 25.05
N HIS A 28 -5.24 19.08 25.30
CA HIS A 28 -4.48 18.11 24.52
C HIS A 28 -3.70 17.20 25.47
N GLU A 29 -3.85 15.90 25.33
CA GLU A 29 -3.07 14.90 26.05
C GLU A 29 -1.66 14.78 25.45
N PRO A 30 -0.58 15.06 26.20
CA PRO A 30 0.78 14.78 25.71
C PRO A 30 1.01 13.28 25.55
N VAL A 31 1.98 12.91 24.70
CA VAL A 31 2.54 11.55 24.73
C VAL A 31 3.29 11.35 26.04
N ARG A 32 2.98 10.28 26.77
CA ARG A 32 3.59 9.97 28.06
C ARG A 32 4.85 9.12 27.87
N GLU A 33 5.97 9.64 28.36
CA GLU A 33 7.18 8.85 28.64
C GLU A 33 6.97 7.99 29.91
N PHE A 34 7.42 6.75 29.85
CA PHE A 34 7.34 5.78 30.94
C PHE A 34 8.69 5.09 31.14
N PRO A 35 9.38 5.33 32.28
CA PRO A 35 10.59 4.60 32.64
C PRO A 35 10.24 3.24 33.23
N LEU A 36 10.70 2.17 32.58
CA LEU A 36 10.58 0.78 33.02
C LEU A 36 11.97 0.26 33.43
N ALA A 37 12.21 0.13 34.73
CA ALA A 37 13.41 -0.51 35.25
C ALA A 37 13.35 -2.03 35.00
N LEU A 38 14.34 -2.57 34.28
CA LEU A 38 14.42 -3.97 33.90
C LEU A 38 15.45 -4.68 34.77
N ILE A 39 14.96 -5.53 35.68
CA ILE A 39 15.72 -6.42 36.54
C ILE A 39 15.68 -7.82 35.92
N VAL A 40 16.84 -8.43 35.72
CA VAL A 40 16.98 -9.78 35.16
C VAL A 40 17.93 -10.60 36.03
N ASN A 41 17.54 -11.82 36.40
CA ASN A 41 18.30 -12.71 37.31
C ASN A 41 18.76 -11.99 38.60
N GLY A 42 17.91 -11.10 39.14
CA GLY A 42 18.18 -10.31 40.35
C GLY A 42 19.08 -9.08 40.16
N ARG A 43 19.58 -8.81 38.94
CA ARG A 43 20.46 -7.68 38.62
C ARG A 43 19.71 -6.64 37.79
N GLU A 44 19.83 -5.35 38.12
CA GLU A 44 19.34 -4.27 37.25
C GLU A 44 20.16 -4.23 35.97
N LEU A 45 19.49 -4.37 34.82
CA LEU A 45 20.10 -4.50 33.50
C LEU A 45 20.07 -3.16 32.74
N ALA A 46 18.91 -2.49 32.75
CA ALA A 46 18.66 -1.22 32.07
C ALA A 46 17.40 -0.54 32.63
N THR A 47 17.22 0.75 32.34
CA THR A 47 15.90 1.39 32.38
C THR A 47 15.49 1.73 30.95
N LEU A 48 14.34 1.22 30.50
CA LEU A 48 13.79 1.48 29.18
C LEU A 48 12.82 2.67 29.25
N ILE A 49 13.04 3.73 28.45
CA ILE A 49 12.07 4.82 28.30
C ILE A 49 11.15 4.46 27.14
N SER A 50 9.84 4.37 27.41
CA SER A 50 8.86 3.78 26.49
C SER A 50 7.47 4.41 26.65
N SER A 51 6.49 3.94 25.86
CA SER A 51 5.08 4.23 26.09
C SER A 51 4.42 3.23 27.08
N PRO A 52 3.48 3.66 27.95
CA PRO A 52 2.95 2.88 29.07
C PRO A 52 1.84 1.89 28.65
N HIS A 53 2.13 0.99 27.71
CA HIS A 53 1.25 -0.10 27.29
C HIS A 53 2.09 -1.30 26.85
N ASP A 54 1.50 -2.50 26.79
CA ASP A 54 2.11 -3.76 26.31
C ASP A 54 3.57 -4.02 26.76
N LEU A 55 3.90 -3.64 27.99
CA LEU A 55 5.29 -3.58 28.48
C LEU A 55 5.95 -4.98 28.52
N ARG A 56 5.15 -6.05 28.60
CA ARG A 56 5.60 -7.45 28.42
C ARG A 56 6.27 -7.70 27.05
N PHE A 57 5.75 -7.11 25.97
CA PHE A 57 6.27 -7.35 24.62
C PHE A 57 7.56 -6.56 24.40
N LEU A 58 7.62 -5.33 24.91
CA LEU A 58 8.85 -4.53 24.97
C LEU A 58 9.97 -5.29 25.70
N VAL A 59 9.71 -5.80 26.91
CA VAL A 59 10.73 -6.51 27.71
C VAL A 59 11.18 -7.82 27.06
N ALA A 60 10.25 -8.67 26.61
CA ALA A 60 10.61 -9.96 26.02
C ALA A 60 11.40 -9.78 24.72
N GLY A 61 10.99 -8.86 23.85
CA GLY A 61 11.67 -8.60 22.59
C GLY A 61 12.97 -7.82 22.73
N PHE A 62 13.09 -6.92 23.72
CA PHE A 62 14.38 -6.32 24.08
C PHE A 62 15.38 -7.42 24.46
N LEU A 63 15.02 -8.34 25.35
CA LEU A 63 15.91 -9.43 25.77
C LEU A 63 16.27 -10.36 24.60
N ARG A 64 15.32 -10.64 23.70
CA ARG A 64 15.56 -11.39 22.44
C ARG A 64 16.55 -10.66 21.52
N LEU A 65 16.40 -9.35 21.36
CA LEU A 65 17.25 -8.50 20.51
C LEU A 65 18.58 -8.08 21.14
N GLN A 66 18.78 -8.35 22.43
CA GLN A 66 20.11 -8.35 23.05
C GLN A 66 20.76 -9.76 23.05
N GLY A 67 20.05 -10.78 22.56
CA GLY A 67 20.52 -12.16 22.47
C GLY A 67 20.46 -12.96 23.77
N PHE A 68 19.80 -12.46 24.82
CA PHE A 68 19.67 -13.14 26.11
C PHE A 68 18.64 -14.28 26.12
N VAL A 69 17.70 -14.29 25.18
CA VAL A 69 16.69 -15.35 25.01
C VAL A 69 16.47 -15.64 23.52
N GLN A 70 16.04 -16.86 23.20
CA GLN A 70 15.66 -17.30 21.86
C GLN A 70 14.18 -17.72 21.79
N GLY A 71 13.70 -18.44 22.82
CA GLY A 71 12.33 -18.95 22.93
C GLY A 71 11.60 -18.44 24.18
N LEU A 72 10.28 -18.71 24.27
CA LEU A 72 9.52 -18.47 25.51
C LEU A 72 10.03 -19.36 26.67
N ASP A 73 10.48 -20.57 26.36
CA ASP A 73 11.03 -21.51 27.33
C ASP A 73 12.27 -20.98 28.06
N ASP A 74 12.93 -19.95 27.56
CA ASP A 74 14.09 -19.35 28.23
C ASP A 74 13.68 -18.53 29.46
N PHE A 75 12.40 -18.15 29.60
CA PHE A 75 11.89 -17.47 30.79
C PHE A 75 11.45 -18.46 31.87
N GLN A 76 12.13 -18.44 33.01
CA GLN A 76 11.73 -19.16 34.23
C GLN A 76 10.71 -18.36 35.06
N MET A 77 10.80 -17.03 35.02
CA MET A 77 9.83 -16.11 35.62
C MET A 77 9.74 -14.86 34.77
N PHE A 78 8.52 -14.34 34.55
CA PHE A 78 8.30 -13.11 33.82
C PHE A 78 7.23 -12.28 34.54
N SER A 79 7.63 -11.15 35.14
CA SER A 79 6.73 -10.25 35.85
C SER A 79 6.97 -8.80 35.42
N VAL A 80 5.89 -8.06 35.16
CA VAL A 80 5.92 -6.64 34.83
C VAL A 80 4.85 -5.94 35.66
N CYS A 81 5.24 -4.90 36.40
CA CYS A 81 4.35 -4.12 37.26
C CYS A 81 4.32 -2.66 36.78
N GLU A 82 3.20 -2.28 36.18
CA GLU A 82 3.00 -0.97 35.56
C GLU A 82 2.85 0.15 36.60
N ASP A 83 2.29 -0.15 37.79
CA ASP A 83 2.17 0.80 38.90
C ASP A 83 3.53 1.28 39.45
N PHE A 84 4.53 0.40 39.45
CA PHE A 84 5.87 0.71 39.98
C PHE A 84 6.92 1.00 38.90
N GLY A 85 6.62 0.72 37.62
CA GLY A 85 7.59 0.86 36.53
C GLY A 85 8.75 -0.13 36.64
N VAL A 86 8.46 -1.38 37.01
CA VAL A 86 9.48 -2.45 37.17
C VAL A 86 9.09 -3.70 36.40
N ALA A 87 10.02 -4.21 35.61
CA ALA A 87 10.01 -5.57 35.08
C ALA A 87 11.03 -6.41 35.84
N ASN A 88 10.62 -7.59 36.33
CA ASN A 88 11.48 -8.55 37.02
C ASN A 88 11.38 -9.90 36.31
N VAL A 89 12.49 -10.36 35.75
CA VAL A 89 12.58 -11.52 34.87
C VAL A 89 13.64 -12.48 35.38
N ILE A 90 13.38 -13.79 35.31
CA ILE A 90 14.41 -14.82 35.48
C ILE A 90 14.51 -15.59 34.17
N ILE A 91 15.72 -15.67 33.61
CA ILE A 91 16.04 -16.36 32.37
C ILE A 91 17.00 -17.53 32.61
N LYS A 92 16.95 -18.54 31.73
CA LYS A 92 17.97 -19.58 31.65
C LYS A 92 19.32 -18.96 31.25
N GLY A 93 20.39 -19.35 31.95
CA GLY A 93 21.74 -18.82 31.73
C GLY A 93 22.07 -17.61 32.60
N GLU A 94 23.23 -17.00 32.35
CA GLU A 94 23.78 -15.90 33.16
C GLU A 94 23.93 -14.60 32.35
N ILE A 95 23.85 -13.47 33.04
CA ILE A 95 24.08 -12.14 32.46
C ILE A 95 25.57 -11.81 32.60
N PRO A 96 26.31 -11.55 31.50
CA PRO A 96 27.72 -11.21 31.57
C PRO A 96 28.04 -10.08 32.55
N GLU A 97 29.09 -10.23 33.37
CA GLU A 97 29.47 -9.21 34.36
C GLU A 97 29.71 -7.84 33.71
N GLN A 98 30.43 -7.82 32.59
CA GLN A 98 30.82 -6.58 31.89
C GLN A 98 29.96 -6.29 30.66
N LEU A 99 28.70 -5.92 30.89
CA LEU A 99 27.89 -5.28 29.85
C LEU A 99 28.32 -3.83 29.63
N LYS A 100 28.73 -3.50 28.40
CA LYS A 100 29.02 -2.13 27.96
C LYS A 100 27.90 -1.63 27.05
N PRO A 101 27.07 -0.65 27.51
CA PRO A 101 26.12 0.04 26.64
C PRO A 101 26.83 0.69 25.45
N ALA A 102 26.28 0.49 24.26
CA ALA A 102 26.58 1.25 23.06
C ALA A 102 25.57 2.38 22.93
N LEU A 103 26.06 3.62 22.76
CA LEU A 103 25.22 4.75 22.39
C LEU A 103 24.91 4.65 20.89
N THR A 104 23.64 4.39 20.54
CA THR A 104 23.18 4.41 19.15
C THR A 104 22.87 5.85 18.70
N SER A 105 22.78 6.11 17.39
CA SER A 105 22.31 7.39 16.82
C SER A 105 20.78 7.57 16.90
N GLY A 106 20.19 7.09 18.01
CA GLY A 106 18.79 7.30 18.37
C GLY A 106 18.47 8.77 18.62
N CYS A 107 17.21 9.16 18.44
CA CYS A 107 16.73 10.47 18.93
C CYS A 107 16.38 10.45 20.42
N GLY A 108 16.30 9.24 21.00
CA GLY A 108 16.40 8.96 22.43
C GLY A 108 17.46 7.86 22.62
N THR A 109 18.00 7.75 23.84
CA THR A 109 19.18 6.95 24.19
C THR A 109 18.91 5.44 24.15
N GLY A 110 18.82 4.86 22.96
CA GLY A 110 18.61 3.42 22.77
C GLY A 110 19.75 2.61 23.35
N ILE A 111 19.47 1.84 24.41
CA ILE A 111 20.46 0.98 25.07
C ILE A 111 20.58 -0.31 24.26
N THR A 112 21.70 -0.48 23.57
CA THR A 112 22.11 -1.78 23.00
C THR A 112 23.42 -2.19 23.65
N PHE A 113 23.57 -3.46 24.02
CA PHE A 113 24.82 -3.99 24.57
C PHE A 113 25.71 -4.50 23.43
N ASN A 114 27.03 -4.28 23.54
CA ASN A 114 28.01 -4.69 22.53
C ASN A 114 28.23 -6.22 22.39
N LEU A 115 27.33 -7.04 22.94
CA LEU A 115 27.55 -8.47 23.20
C LEU A 115 27.69 -9.31 21.91
N GLN A 116 27.02 -8.90 20.82
CA GLN A 116 27.01 -9.64 19.55
C GLN A 116 27.63 -8.89 18.35
N GLN A 117 28.10 -7.64 18.50
CA GLN A 117 28.60 -6.81 17.38
C GLN A 117 29.81 -7.39 16.59
N LYS A 118 30.42 -8.49 17.05
CA LYS A 118 31.56 -9.15 16.36
C LYS A 118 31.23 -10.51 15.74
N MET A 119 30.02 -11.03 15.86
CA MET A 119 29.67 -12.38 15.39
C MET A 119 28.35 -12.41 14.59
N GLN A 120 28.27 -13.29 13.59
CA GLN A 120 27.05 -13.67 12.85
C GLN A 120 26.35 -12.65 11.91
N LEU A 121 27.04 -11.61 11.42
CA LEU A 121 26.68 -11.02 10.10
C LEU A 121 27.35 -11.72 8.91
N LYS A 122 28.31 -12.62 9.15
CA LYS A 122 29.11 -13.29 8.09
C LYS A 122 28.46 -14.52 7.45
N ASP A 123 27.34 -15.02 7.99
CA ASP A 123 26.72 -16.28 7.57
C ASP A 123 25.22 -16.13 7.27
N THR A 124 24.84 -14.96 6.73
CA THR A 124 23.50 -14.77 6.15
C THR A 124 23.63 -14.38 4.68
N GLY A 125 23.63 -15.40 3.81
CA GLY A 125 23.46 -15.21 2.38
C GLY A 125 22.18 -14.41 2.10
N ASN A 126 22.22 -13.56 1.06
CA ASN A 126 21.21 -12.55 0.73
C ASN A 126 19.77 -13.01 1.08
N ARG A 127 19.19 -12.41 2.13
CA ARG A 127 17.90 -12.81 2.73
C ARG A 127 16.72 -12.60 1.81
N CYS A 128 16.93 -11.83 0.75
CA CYS A 128 15.96 -11.56 -0.30
C CYS A 128 15.95 -12.61 -1.42
N ARG A 129 16.85 -13.62 -1.40
CA ARG A 129 16.88 -14.69 -2.41
C ARG A 129 15.63 -15.58 -2.32
N GLY A 130 14.64 -15.26 -3.15
CA GLY A 130 13.39 -16.02 -3.31
C GLY A 130 12.16 -15.14 -3.17
N SER A 131 12.19 -14.15 -2.27
CA SER A 131 11.10 -13.20 -2.07
C SER A 131 11.01 -12.20 -3.22
N ARG A 132 9.78 -11.98 -3.72
CA ARG A 132 9.45 -10.92 -4.68
C ARG A 132 8.29 -10.07 -4.13
N PHE A 133 8.61 -8.91 -3.56
CA PHE A 133 7.60 -8.02 -2.98
C PHE A 133 7.01 -7.08 -4.03
N ASN A 134 5.69 -7.05 -4.19
CA ASN A 134 5.01 -6.20 -5.16
C ASN A 134 5.03 -4.72 -4.69
N PRO A 135 5.48 -3.77 -5.53
CA PRO A 135 5.35 -2.33 -5.24
C PRO A 135 3.94 -1.90 -4.85
N ALA A 136 2.89 -2.45 -5.46
CA ALA A 136 1.50 -2.12 -5.13
C ALA A 136 1.15 -2.50 -3.68
N ASP A 137 1.46 -3.74 -3.29
CA ASP A 137 1.22 -4.25 -1.93
C ASP A 137 2.00 -3.43 -0.88
N LEU A 138 3.21 -2.97 -1.20
CA LEU A 138 4.00 -2.09 -0.31
C LEU A 138 3.34 -0.72 -0.08
N PHE A 139 2.70 -0.12 -1.10
CA PHE A 139 1.90 1.10 -0.91
C PHE A 139 0.68 0.81 -0.01
N ALA A 140 -0.08 -0.25 -0.32
CA ALA A 140 -1.27 -0.62 0.44
C ALA A 140 -0.96 -0.90 1.93
N LEU A 141 0.14 -1.60 2.20
CA LEU A 141 0.66 -1.86 3.55
C LEU A 141 1.07 -0.60 4.30
N MET A 142 1.73 0.37 3.64
CA MET A 142 2.11 1.64 4.27
C MET A 142 0.90 2.51 4.58
N ASP A 143 -0.13 2.48 3.71
CA ASP A 143 -1.41 3.17 3.95
C ASP A 143 -2.30 2.43 4.96
N GLN A 144 -2.15 1.11 5.14
CA GLN A 144 -2.74 0.37 6.26
C GLN A 144 -2.09 0.77 7.58
N LEU A 145 -0.74 0.81 7.65
CA LEU A 145 -0.01 1.32 8.82
C LEU A 145 -0.38 2.78 9.14
N ALA A 146 -0.56 3.63 8.11
CA ALA A 146 -0.98 5.01 8.29
C ALA A 146 -2.42 5.16 8.84
N ARG A 147 -3.32 4.24 8.51
CA ARG A 147 -4.69 4.18 9.06
C ARG A 147 -4.71 3.71 10.51
N ILE A 148 -4.04 2.61 10.82
CA ILE A 148 -3.93 2.10 12.21
C ILE A 148 -3.31 3.16 13.14
N ALA A 149 -2.19 3.77 12.72
CA ALA A 149 -1.55 4.88 13.44
C ALA A 149 -2.36 6.21 13.42
N GLY A 150 -3.46 6.26 12.65
CA GLY A 150 -4.41 7.36 12.60
C GLY A 150 -5.54 7.20 13.61
N GLU A 151 -6.03 5.98 13.81
CA GLU A 151 -7.11 5.65 14.76
C GLU A 151 -6.69 5.86 16.22
N TYR A 152 -5.43 5.58 16.56
CA TYR A 152 -4.85 5.83 17.89
C TYR A 152 -4.46 7.30 18.13
N ARG A 153 -4.57 8.17 17.12
CA ARG A 153 -3.92 9.49 17.08
C ARG A 153 -4.68 10.61 17.80
N LYS A 154 -4.91 10.45 19.10
CA LYS A 154 -5.30 11.56 19.99
C LYS A 154 -4.15 12.54 20.26
N SER A 155 -2.90 12.06 20.19
CA SER A 155 -1.70 12.85 20.45
C SER A 155 -0.63 12.65 19.36
N GLY A 156 0.08 13.71 19.02
CA GLY A 156 1.23 13.65 18.11
C GLY A 156 2.52 13.35 18.88
N GLY A 157 3.39 12.49 18.34
CA GLY A 157 4.74 12.26 18.87
C GLY A 157 5.20 10.80 18.91
N ILE A 158 4.28 9.83 18.82
CA ILE A 158 4.61 8.40 18.77
C ILE A 158 5.12 7.95 17.38
N HIS A 159 6.05 7.01 17.41
CA HIS A 159 6.44 6.19 16.28
C HIS A 159 5.55 4.95 16.18
N SER A 160 5.45 4.40 14.97
CA SER A 160 4.58 3.28 14.63
C SER A 160 5.32 2.36 13.68
N ALA A 161 5.24 1.05 13.88
CA ALA A 161 5.83 0.05 13.01
C ALA A 161 4.92 -1.17 12.89
N ALA A 162 5.06 -1.92 11.80
CA ALA A 162 4.34 -3.16 11.58
C ALA A 162 5.23 -4.18 10.85
N VAL A 163 4.95 -5.46 11.04
CA VAL A 163 5.53 -6.53 10.19
C VAL A 163 4.41 -7.24 9.44
N GLY A 164 4.63 -7.43 8.14
CA GLY A 164 3.70 -8.09 7.23
C GLY A 164 4.36 -9.18 6.39
N ASP A 165 3.56 -10.10 5.88
CA ASP A 165 4.02 -11.17 4.97
C ASP A 165 4.49 -10.65 3.59
N GLY A 166 4.00 -9.47 3.19
CA GLY A 166 4.19 -8.87 1.87
C GLY A 166 2.89 -8.33 1.26
N ARG A 167 1.73 -8.79 1.75
CA ARG A 167 0.36 -8.37 1.39
C ARG A 167 -0.44 -7.85 2.59
N THR A 168 -0.30 -8.46 3.76
CA THR A 168 -1.07 -8.15 4.98
C THR A 168 -0.17 -7.76 6.15
N ILE A 169 -0.68 -6.92 7.07
CA ILE A 169 -0.03 -6.67 8.37
C ILE A 169 -0.40 -7.79 9.35
N LEU A 170 0.62 -8.44 9.92
CA LEU A 170 0.48 -9.51 10.91
C LEU A 170 0.68 -9.03 12.36
N LEU A 171 1.56 -8.03 12.54
CA LEU A 171 1.94 -7.44 13.82
C LEU A 171 2.07 -5.93 13.68
N HIS A 172 1.68 -5.19 14.71
CA HIS A 172 1.75 -3.73 14.78
C HIS A 172 2.13 -3.29 16.19
N SER A 173 2.92 -2.21 16.31
CA SER A 173 3.16 -1.58 17.60
C SER A 173 3.48 -0.09 17.47
N GLU A 174 3.18 0.64 18.54
CA GLU A 174 3.53 2.05 18.69
C GLU A 174 4.36 2.28 19.95
N ASP A 175 5.24 3.28 19.92
CA ASP A 175 6.02 3.72 21.07
C ASP A 175 6.61 5.11 20.81
N ILE A 176 6.98 5.85 21.85
CA ILE A 176 7.77 7.08 21.69
C ILE A 176 9.17 6.80 21.11
N GLY A 177 9.75 5.63 21.40
CA GLY A 177 11.03 5.17 20.84
C GLY A 177 10.85 4.34 19.56
N ARG A 178 11.36 4.81 18.42
CA ARG A 178 11.33 4.02 17.15
C ARG A 178 12.02 2.66 17.24
N HIS A 179 12.96 2.48 18.17
CA HIS A 179 13.59 1.18 18.42
C HIS A 179 12.70 0.26 19.26
N ASN A 180 11.96 0.83 20.23
CA ASN A 180 11.03 0.09 21.09
C ASN A 180 9.90 -0.57 20.29
N THR A 181 9.49 -0.02 19.14
CA THR A 181 8.49 -0.68 18.29
C THR A 181 9.01 -1.98 17.67
N LEU A 182 10.30 -2.06 17.33
CA LEU A 182 10.92 -3.31 16.88
C LEU A 182 11.10 -4.29 18.05
N ASP A 183 11.43 -3.79 19.25
CA ASP A 183 11.47 -4.60 20.47
C ASP A 183 10.07 -5.17 20.79
N ARG A 184 9.01 -4.35 20.74
CA ARG A 184 7.62 -4.79 20.91
C ARG A 184 7.22 -5.86 19.90
N ILE A 185 7.48 -5.65 18.61
CA ILE A 185 7.21 -6.63 17.55
C ILE A 185 7.98 -7.94 17.78
N ALA A 186 9.26 -7.86 18.18
CA ALA A 186 10.09 -9.03 18.47
C ALA A 186 9.57 -9.88 19.64
N GLY A 187 9.01 -9.22 20.66
CA GLY A 187 8.41 -9.87 21.83
C GLY A 187 7.00 -10.39 21.55
N GLU A 188 6.14 -9.62 20.88
CA GLU A 188 4.81 -10.08 20.49
C GLU A 188 4.89 -11.28 19.54
N ALA A 189 5.80 -11.26 18.57
CA ALA A 189 6.09 -12.40 17.71
C ALA A 189 6.55 -13.64 18.50
N LEU A 190 7.32 -13.44 19.57
CA LEU A 190 7.77 -14.52 20.46
C LEU A 190 6.59 -15.13 21.24
N PHE A 191 5.70 -14.30 21.77
CA PHE A 191 4.48 -14.74 22.48
C PHE A 191 3.44 -15.40 21.55
N LYS A 192 3.33 -14.95 20.29
CA LYS A 192 2.41 -15.51 19.29
C LYS A 192 2.99 -16.67 18.46
N GLY A 193 4.27 -17.00 18.61
CA GLY A 193 4.94 -18.04 17.81
C GLY A 193 5.13 -17.69 16.33
N ILE A 194 5.13 -16.40 15.97
CA ILE A 194 5.19 -15.93 14.58
C ILE A 194 6.65 -15.79 14.15
N ASP A 195 7.07 -16.55 13.13
CA ASP A 195 8.36 -16.35 12.48
C ASP A 195 8.35 -15.06 11.64
N LEU A 196 9.35 -14.21 11.85
CA LEU A 196 9.55 -12.94 11.13
C LEU A 196 10.55 -13.07 9.97
N LYS A 197 11.15 -14.24 9.78
CA LYS A 197 12.04 -14.54 8.66
C LYS A 197 11.34 -14.30 7.32
N GLY A 198 12.04 -13.62 6.41
CA GLY A 198 11.56 -13.33 5.06
C GLY A 198 10.49 -12.24 4.94
N LYS A 199 10.06 -11.64 6.06
CA LYS A 199 8.94 -10.68 6.10
C LYS A 199 9.35 -9.23 5.85
N VAL A 200 8.35 -8.37 5.68
CA VAL A 200 8.48 -6.92 5.48
C VAL A 200 8.29 -6.18 6.81
N LEU A 201 9.24 -5.33 7.18
CA LEU A 201 9.11 -4.35 8.27
C LEU A 201 8.71 -2.98 7.70
N LEU A 202 7.56 -2.48 8.11
CA LEU A 202 7.04 -1.15 7.81
C LEU A 202 7.35 -0.22 8.99
N THR A 203 7.83 1.01 8.74
CA THR A 203 8.08 1.97 9.83
C THR A 203 7.74 3.42 9.47
N SER A 204 7.13 4.12 10.43
CA SER A 204 6.73 5.51 10.30
C SER A 204 7.87 6.52 10.53
N GLY A 205 9.02 6.06 11.04
CA GLY A 205 10.20 6.86 11.41
C GLY A 205 11.48 6.52 10.62
N ARG A 206 12.60 7.19 10.97
CA ARG A 206 13.90 7.07 10.27
C ARG A 206 14.57 5.71 10.50
N VAL A 207 15.16 5.16 9.46
CA VAL A 207 15.96 3.91 9.54
C VAL A 207 17.40 4.28 9.92
N SER A 208 17.73 4.14 11.20
CA SER A 208 19.12 4.17 11.71
C SER A 208 19.71 2.77 11.76
N THR A 209 21.03 2.65 11.94
CA THR A 209 21.74 1.35 12.04
C THR A 209 21.07 0.37 13.00
N GLU A 210 20.69 0.82 14.20
CA GLU A 210 19.97 0.03 15.20
C GLU A 210 18.70 -0.64 14.65
N MET A 211 17.95 0.04 13.77
CA MET A 211 16.74 -0.50 13.14
C MET A 211 17.07 -1.66 12.20
N VAL A 212 18.18 -1.52 11.44
CA VAL A 212 18.66 -2.55 10.52
C VAL A 212 19.26 -3.73 11.28
N THR A 213 20.03 -3.49 12.35
CA THR A 213 20.53 -4.56 13.24
C THR A 213 19.38 -5.36 13.81
N LYS A 214 18.38 -4.70 14.41
CA LYS A 214 17.21 -5.38 14.99
C LYS A 214 16.43 -6.15 13.93
N ALA A 215 16.19 -5.57 12.75
CA ALA A 215 15.55 -6.27 11.62
C ALA A 215 16.36 -7.51 11.16
N ALA A 216 17.68 -7.41 11.06
CA ALA A 216 18.57 -8.51 10.68
C ALA A 216 18.54 -9.66 11.71
N MET A 217 18.48 -9.35 13.01
CA MET A 217 18.33 -10.36 14.05
C MET A 217 16.98 -11.09 13.99
N LEU A 218 15.92 -10.43 13.50
CA LEU A 218 14.59 -11.02 13.32
C LEU A 218 14.41 -11.74 11.97
N GLY A 219 15.42 -11.74 11.08
CA GLY A 219 15.33 -12.39 9.78
C GLY A 219 14.51 -11.65 8.72
N ILE A 220 14.12 -10.39 8.98
CA ILE A 220 13.41 -9.51 8.04
C ILE A 220 14.18 -9.42 6.71
N ALA A 221 13.46 -9.49 5.58
CA ALA A 221 14.05 -9.36 4.25
C ALA A 221 13.93 -7.95 3.68
N LEU A 222 12.87 -7.20 4.00
CA LEU A 222 12.65 -5.85 3.49
C LEU A 222 12.29 -4.87 4.61
N ILE A 223 12.88 -3.68 4.61
CA ILE A 223 12.54 -2.56 5.50
C ILE A 223 12.00 -1.41 4.63
N ALA A 224 10.73 -1.06 4.82
CA ALA A 224 10.05 0.04 4.15
C ALA A 224 9.75 1.18 5.12
N SER A 225 10.36 2.35 4.90
CA SER A 225 10.20 3.53 5.75
C SER A 225 9.44 4.65 5.07
N ARG A 226 8.56 5.29 5.85
CA ARG A 226 7.90 6.56 5.51
C ARG A 226 8.87 7.76 5.55
N THR A 227 10.15 7.59 5.89
CA THR A 227 11.14 8.67 5.94
C THR A 227 12.51 8.22 5.42
N SER A 228 13.60 8.91 5.78
CA SER A 228 14.94 8.61 5.30
C SER A 228 15.63 7.47 6.07
N PRO A 229 16.43 6.63 5.38
CA PRO A 229 17.52 5.92 6.02
C PRO A 229 18.71 6.86 6.29
N THR A 230 19.63 6.44 7.16
CA THR A 230 20.98 7.02 7.23
C THR A 230 21.95 6.30 6.31
N ASP A 231 22.99 6.99 5.85
CA ASP A 231 24.16 6.45 5.16
C ASP A 231 24.66 5.10 5.73
N LEU A 232 24.97 5.06 7.03
CA LEU A 232 25.48 3.85 7.68
C LEU A 232 24.41 2.75 7.84
N ALA A 233 23.12 3.09 7.71
CA ALA A 233 22.03 2.11 7.68
C ALA A 233 21.87 1.50 6.26
N VAL A 234 22.15 2.26 5.20
CA VAL A 234 22.22 1.74 3.83
C VAL A 234 23.38 0.76 3.71
N HIS A 235 24.57 1.12 4.19
CA HIS A 235 25.72 0.21 4.22
C HIS A 235 25.41 -1.08 5.01
N LEU A 236 24.86 -0.96 6.23
CA LEU A 236 24.52 -2.13 7.05
C LEU A 236 23.41 -3.01 6.43
N ALA A 237 22.44 -2.42 5.71
CA ALA A 237 21.41 -3.20 5.00
C ALA A 237 21.99 -3.99 3.82
N GLN A 238 22.96 -3.39 3.11
CA GLN A 238 23.72 -4.00 2.02
C GLN A 238 24.68 -5.10 2.52
N GLU A 239 25.15 -5.04 3.77
CA GLU A 239 25.90 -6.13 4.40
C GLU A 239 24.97 -7.24 4.94
N ALA A 240 23.82 -6.87 5.51
CA ALA A 240 22.88 -7.80 6.13
C ALA A 240 22.01 -8.60 5.15
N GLY A 241 22.02 -8.26 3.85
CA GLY A 241 21.18 -8.91 2.84
C GLY A 241 19.71 -8.44 2.84
N ILE A 242 19.45 -7.19 3.23
CA ILE A 242 18.11 -6.62 3.46
C ILE A 242 17.81 -5.52 2.44
N THR A 243 16.66 -5.60 1.77
CA THR A 243 16.14 -4.54 0.90
C THR A 243 15.66 -3.35 1.72
N LEU A 244 16.19 -2.16 1.44
CA LEU A 244 15.92 -0.95 2.18
C LEU A 244 15.22 0.07 1.29
N ILE A 245 14.00 0.44 1.67
CA ILE A 245 13.16 1.40 0.99
C ILE A 245 12.91 2.60 1.90
N GLY A 246 13.16 3.80 1.37
CA GLY A 246 12.89 5.06 2.05
C GLY A 246 11.86 5.90 1.32
N TYR A 247 11.33 6.89 2.03
CA TYR A 247 10.37 7.89 1.52
C TYR A 247 9.07 7.32 0.94
N LEU A 248 8.63 6.12 1.33
CA LEU A 248 7.43 5.47 0.80
C LEU A 248 6.17 6.33 0.99
N ARG A 249 5.51 6.68 -0.11
CA ARG A 249 4.26 7.48 -0.23
C ARG A 249 3.39 6.88 -1.33
N SER A 250 2.12 7.26 -1.37
CA SER A 250 1.22 7.00 -2.51
C SER A 250 1.78 7.42 -3.88
N SER A 251 2.74 8.35 -3.93
CA SER A 251 3.38 8.83 -5.17
C SER A 251 4.70 8.11 -5.53
N GLY A 252 5.17 7.12 -4.76
CA GLY A 252 6.44 6.43 -5.02
C GLY A 252 7.33 6.20 -3.80
N PHE A 253 8.53 5.67 -4.05
CA PHE A 253 9.56 5.37 -3.04
C PHE A 253 10.97 5.29 -3.63
N ASN A 254 11.99 5.40 -2.77
CA ASN A 254 13.39 5.23 -3.13
C ASN A 254 13.91 3.88 -2.62
N VAL A 255 14.48 3.05 -3.50
CA VAL A 255 15.18 1.81 -3.12
C VAL A 255 16.67 2.10 -2.95
N TYR A 256 17.25 1.67 -1.83
CA TYR A 256 18.65 1.91 -1.47
C TYR A 256 19.53 0.65 -1.59
N THR A 257 18.94 -0.54 -1.45
CA THR A 257 19.63 -1.84 -1.50
C THR A 257 18.71 -2.87 -2.17
N TYR A 258 19.30 -3.87 -2.85
CA TYR A 258 18.63 -5.04 -3.44
C TYR A 258 17.29 -4.79 -4.20
N PRO A 259 17.24 -3.90 -5.20
CA PRO A 259 16.04 -3.66 -6.00
C PRO A 259 15.52 -4.91 -6.75
N GLU A 260 16.33 -5.95 -6.91
CA GLU A 260 15.91 -7.24 -7.47
C GLU A 260 15.03 -8.10 -6.54
N SER A 261 14.89 -7.75 -5.25
CA SER A 261 13.92 -8.38 -4.35
C SER A 261 12.49 -7.89 -4.55
N LEU A 262 12.33 -6.77 -5.23
CA LEU A 262 11.00 -6.35 -5.63
C LEU A 262 10.54 -7.30 -6.73
N ALA A 263 9.26 -7.63 -6.71
CA ALA A 263 8.63 -8.03 -7.95
C ALA A 263 8.87 -6.86 -8.91
N ARG A 264 9.71 -7.08 -9.91
CA ARG A 264 9.53 -6.39 -11.18
C ARG A 264 8.09 -6.73 -11.57
N VAL A 265 7.19 -5.76 -11.39
CA VAL A 265 6.18 -5.47 -12.40
C VAL A 265 6.97 -5.52 -13.69
N ALA A 266 6.84 -6.62 -14.42
CA ALA A 266 7.44 -6.68 -15.73
C ALA A 266 6.80 -5.53 -16.50
N PRO A 267 7.55 -4.79 -17.32
CA PRO A 267 6.96 -4.26 -18.53
C PRO A 267 6.64 -5.46 -19.45
N GLY A 268 5.70 -6.33 -19.03
CA GLY A 268 4.69 -6.84 -19.95
C GLY A 268 4.03 -5.57 -20.45
N SER A 269 4.38 -5.20 -21.67
CA SER A 269 4.81 -3.81 -21.94
C SER A 269 3.76 -2.80 -21.50
N LEU A 270 4.22 -1.69 -20.89
CA LEU A 270 3.45 -0.45 -20.93
C LEU A 270 3.08 -0.27 -22.41
N THR A 271 1.79 -0.20 -22.70
CA THR A 271 1.21 -0.42 -24.03
C THR A 271 1.64 0.68 -25.00
N SER A 272 2.85 0.52 -25.53
CA SER A 272 3.68 1.63 -26.00
C SER A 272 3.18 2.17 -27.32
N GLY A 273 2.73 3.42 -27.31
CA GLY A 273 1.98 4.01 -28.43
C GLY A 273 0.47 4.01 -28.24
N VAL A 274 -0.03 3.65 -27.05
CA VAL A 274 -1.45 3.77 -26.66
C VAL A 274 -1.60 4.58 -25.37
N THR A 275 -2.58 5.48 -25.34
CA THR A 275 -3.02 6.25 -24.16
C THR A 275 -4.38 5.71 -23.71
N ALA A 276 -4.61 5.51 -22.41
CA ALA A 276 -5.93 5.17 -21.93
C ALA A 276 -6.83 6.40 -21.79
N VAL A 277 -8.10 6.27 -22.18
CA VAL A 277 -9.11 7.33 -22.13
C VAL A 277 -10.35 6.80 -21.41
N ILE A 278 -10.66 7.39 -20.26
CA ILE A 278 -11.85 7.08 -19.47
C ILE A 278 -12.93 8.12 -19.79
N LEU A 279 -14.11 7.67 -20.23
CA LEU A 279 -15.23 8.54 -20.57
C LEU A 279 -16.18 8.70 -19.37
N ALA A 280 -16.25 9.91 -18.81
CA ALA A 280 -17.03 10.22 -17.60
C ALA A 280 -17.98 11.43 -17.81
N GLY A 281 -18.88 11.30 -18.80
CA GLY A 281 -19.86 12.33 -19.19
C GLY A 281 -21.33 11.86 -19.22
N GLY A 282 -21.64 10.65 -18.75
CA GLY A 282 -22.98 10.06 -18.84
C GLY A 282 -24.02 10.76 -17.94
N LYS A 283 -25.13 11.24 -18.54
CA LYS A 283 -26.19 12.01 -17.83
C LYS A 283 -26.97 11.24 -16.76
N SER A 284 -26.67 9.95 -16.53
CA SER A 284 -27.07 9.12 -15.38
C SER A 284 -28.56 9.17 -14.96
N THR A 285 -29.47 9.45 -15.91
CA THR A 285 -30.88 9.79 -15.63
C THR A 285 -31.71 8.68 -14.99
N ARG A 286 -31.29 7.41 -15.14
CA ARG A 286 -31.95 6.24 -14.51
C ARG A 286 -31.46 5.99 -13.08
N MET A 287 -30.18 6.24 -12.81
CA MET A 287 -29.51 6.01 -11.51
C MET A 287 -29.79 7.12 -10.48
N LYS A 288 -30.10 8.34 -10.92
CA LYS A 288 -30.25 9.56 -10.08
C LYS A 288 -28.97 10.01 -9.34
N SER A 289 -27.87 9.27 -9.44
CA SER A 289 -26.55 9.55 -8.87
C SER A 289 -25.46 9.46 -9.94
N ASN A 290 -24.24 9.94 -9.65
CA ASN A 290 -23.11 9.77 -10.55
C ASN A 290 -22.51 8.35 -10.39
N LYS A 291 -22.76 7.48 -11.37
CA LYS A 291 -22.29 6.08 -11.40
C LYS A 291 -20.79 5.93 -11.11
N ALA A 292 -19.97 6.82 -11.65
CA ALA A 292 -18.51 6.77 -11.54
C ALA A 292 -18.01 6.89 -10.09
N LEU A 293 -18.83 7.48 -9.21
CA LEU A 293 -18.55 7.71 -7.79
C LEU A 293 -19.28 6.69 -6.89
N LEU A 294 -19.72 5.55 -7.43
CA LEU A 294 -20.26 4.46 -6.62
C LEU A 294 -19.10 3.68 -5.94
N PRO A 295 -19.17 3.43 -4.62
CA PRO A 295 -18.12 2.71 -3.89
C PRO A 295 -18.32 1.19 -3.97
N CYS A 296 -17.26 0.46 -4.31
CA CYS A 296 -17.20 -1.00 -4.25
C CYS A 296 -15.94 -1.44 -3.49
N SER A 297 -16.12 -2.32 -2.50
CA SER A 297 -15.03 -2.89 -1.67
C SER A 297 -14.06 -1.89 -1.00
N GLY A 298 -14.43 -0.60 -0.93
CA GLY A 298 -13.63 0.49 -0.33
C GLY A 298 -12.97 1.45 -1.33
N GLU A 299 -13.12 1.23 -2.64
CA GLU A 299 -12.58 2.03 -3.76
C GLU A 299 -13.77 2.53 -4.61
N LEU A 300 -13.71 3.72 -5.23
CA LEU A 300 -14.73 4.14 -6.19
C LEU A 300 -14.53 3.44 -7.55
N PHE A 301 -15.60 3.20 -8.30
CA PHE A 301 -15.49 2.60 -9.65
C PHE A 301 -14.49 3.33 -10.56
N ILE A 302 -14.49 4.67 -10.54
CA ILE A 302 -13.56 5.48 -11.33
C ILE A 302 -12.09 5.37 -10.84
N GLU A 303 -11.87 5.15 -9.54
CA GLU A 303 -10.53 4.94 -8.96
C GLU A 303 -10.00 3.57 -9.37
N ARG A 304 -10.83 2.52 -9.27
CA ARG A 304 -10.49 1.16 -9.71
C ARG A 304 -10.10 1.12 -11.19
N ILE A 305 -10.95 1.70 -12.05
CA ILE A 305 -10.68 1.83 -13.50
C ILE A 305 -9.37 2.59 -13.72
N PHE A 306 -9.19 3.76 -13.10
CA PHE A 306 -7.99 4.56 -13.26
C PHE A 306 -6.71 3.81 -12.81
N ARG A 307 -6.77 3.10 -11.69
CA ARG A 307 -5.65 2.32 -11.16
C ARG A 307 -5.28 1.16 -12.09
N GLN A 308 -6.25 0.33 -12.49
CA GLN A 308 -6.02 -0.77 -13.45
C GLN A 308 -5.43 -0.26 -14.77
N LEU A 309 -5.89 0.89 -15.27
CA LEU A 309 -5.32 1.49 -16.49
C LEU A 309 -3.92 2.06 -16.28
N SER A 310 -3.63 2.64 -15.11
CA SER A 310 -2.30 3.17 -14.78
C SER A 310 -1.24 2.06 -14.57
N GLU A 311 -1.68 0.84 -14.31
CA GLU A 311 -0.83 -0.36 -14.29
C GLU A 311 -0.51 -0.89 -15.70
N LEU A 312 -1.24 -0.45 -16.74
CA LEU A 312 -1.14 -0.94 -18.12
C LEU A 312 -0.61 0.10 -19.13
N PHE A 313 -1.01 1.38 -19.01
CA PHE A 313 -0.76 2.44 -19.99
C PHE A 313 0.16 3.54 -19.44
N PRO A 314 1.06 4.13 -20.25
CA PRO A 314 1.97 5.19 -19.82
C PRO A 314 1.29 6.55 -19.62
N GLU A 315 0.12 6.78 -20.23
CA GLU A 315 -0.73 7.94 -20.03
C GLU A 315 -2.18 7.48 -19.83
N VAL A 316 -2.87 8.10 -18.87
CA VAL A 316 -4.32 7.93 -18.65
C VAL A 316 -4.97 9.31 -18.61
N ILE A 317 -6.03 9.50 -19.39
CA ILE A 317 -6.80 10.74 -19.52
C ILE A 317 -8.25 10.47 -19.11
N LEU A 318 -8.86 11.41 -18.37
CA LEU A 318 -10.29 11.43 -18.08
C LEU A 318 -10.99 12.48 -18.96
N VAL A 319 -11.93 12.06 -19.79
CA VAL A 319 -12.76 12.99 -20.57
C VAL A 319 -14.06 13.25 -19.81
N THR A 320 -14.24 14.49 -19.34
CA THR A 320 -15.38 14.89 -18.53
C THR A 320 -15.66 16.39 -18.58
N ASN A 321 -16.95 16.75 -18.54
CA ASN A 321 -17.43 18.12 -18.48
C ASN A 321 -17.67 18.62 -17.04
N THR A 322 -17.39 17.79 -16.03
CA THR A 322 -17.57 18.11 -14.60
C THR A 322 -16.34 17.71 -13.77
N PRO A 323 -15.14 18.23 -14.09
CA PRO A 323 -13.87 17.81 -13.50
C PRO A 323 -13.78 18.06 -11.99
N GLU A 324 -14.60 18.95 -11.43
CA GLU A 324 -14.73 19.17 -9.98
C GLU A 324 -15.06 17.90 -9.19
N PHE A 325 -15.78 16.95 -9.76
CA PHE A 325 -16.10 15.67 -9.12
C PHE A 325 -14.96 14.67 -9.09
N TYR A 326 -13.90 14.87 -9.88
CA TYR A 326 -12.88 13.84 -10.13
C TYR A 326 -11.48 14.24 -9.68
N ARG A 327 -11.30 15.43 -9.08
CA ARG A 327 -10.00 16.04 -8.71
C ARG A 327 -9.09 15.21 -7.78
N PHE A 328 -9.57 14.08 -7.25
CA PHE A 328 -8.76 13.12 -6.50
C PHE A 328 -7.93 12.20 -7.42
N LEU A 329 -8.33 12.01 -8.68
CA LEU A 329 -7.59 11.21 -9.66
C LEU A 329 -6.35 11.98 -10.17
N PRO A 330 -5.14 11.39 -10.11
CA PRO A 330 -3.91 12.03 -10.59
C PRO A 330 -3.76 11.89 -12.12
N CYS A 331 -4.74 12.39 -12.88
CA CYS A 331 -4.78 12.31 -14.35
C CYS A 331 -5.11 13.66 -15.02
N ARG A 332 -4.87 13.75 -16.33
CA ARG A 332 -5.32 14.90 -17.13
C ARG A 332 -6.84 14.82 -17.32
N MET A 333 -7.54 15.92 -17.05
CA MET A 333 -8.99 16.02 -17.24
C MET A 333 -9.28 16.93 -18.44
N ILE A 334 -9.99 16.40 -19.43
CA ILE A 334 -10.21 17.04 -20.74
C ILE A 334 -11.72 17.24 -20.96
N PRO A 335 -12.19 18.44 -21.33
CA PRO A 335 -13.58 18.67 -21.66
C PRO A 335 -13.95 18.09 -23.04
N ASP A 336 -15.25 17.87 -23.25
CA ASP A 336 -15.84 17.53 -24.54
C ASP A 336 -15.85 18.76 -25.46
N GLU A 337 -15.24 18.68 -26.64
CA GLU A 337 -15.23 19.76 -27.64
C GLU A 337 -16.58 19.93 -28.36
N PHE A 338 -17.45 18.92 -28.33
CA PHE A 338 -18.81 18.98 -28.90
C PHE A 338 -19.90 18.63 -27.85
N PRO A 339 -20.06 19.46 -26.79
CA PRO A 339 -20.82 19.14 -25.59
C PRO A 339 -22.19 18.51 -25.82
N GLY A 340 -22.31 17.23 -25.49
CA GLY A 340 -23.59 16.52 -25.48
C GLY A 340 -23.99 15.87 -26.80
N LEU A 341 -23.08 15.72 -27.75
CA LEU A 341 -23.24 14.76 -28.86
C LEU A 341 -22.99 13.30 -28.44
N GLY A 342 -22.49 13.07 -27.22
CA GLY A 342 -22.40 11.75 -26.60
C GLY A 342 -21.00 11.14 -26.69
N SER A 343 -20.88 9.83 -26.49
CA SER A 343 -19.58 9.17 -26.33
C SER A 343 -18.63 9.36 -27.52
N LEU A 344 -19.14 9.50 -28.75
CA LEU A 344 -18.34 9.82 -29.95
C LEU A 344 -17.51 11.10 -29.76
N ALA A 345 -18.11 12.13 -29.17
CA ALA A 345 -17.44 13.41 -28.91
C ALA A 345 -16.36 13.27 -27.81
N GLY A 346 -16.61 12.43 -26.81
CA GLY A 346 -15.61 12.07 -25.80
C GLY A 346 -14.42 11.30 -26.38
N ILE A 347 -14.65 10.43 -27.38
CA ILE A 347 -13.57 9.71 -28.08
C ILE A 347 -12.76 10.67 -28.96
N HIS A 348 -13.41 11.59 -29.68
CA HIS A 348 -12.73 12.66 -30.44
C HIS A 348 -11.85 13.51 -29.52
N ALA A 349 -12.39 14.03 -28.41
CA ALA A 349 -11.63 14.84 -27.45
C ALA A 349 -10.44 14.06 -26.84
N GLY A 350 -10.62 12.75 -26.58
CA GLY A 350 -9.56 11.85 -26.14
C GLY A 350 -8.45 11.64 -27.18
N LEU A 351 -8.81 11.43 -28.45
CA LEU A 351 -7.87 11.33 -29.56
C LEU A 351 -7.12 12.64 -29.81
N ASN A 352 -7.80 13.79 -29.72
CA ASN A 352 -7.20 15.10 -29.97
C ASN A 352 -6.15 15.46 -28.88
N HIS A 353 -6.37 15.01 -27.64
CA HIS A 353 -5.55 15.36 -26.48
C HIS A 353 -4.52 14.30 -26.04
N SER A 354 -4.52 13.09 -26.61
CA SER A 354 -3.58 12.02 -26.28
C SER A 354 -2.16 12.31 -26.78
N SER A 355 -1.15 11.83 -26.05
CA SER A 355 0.26 11.91 -26.48
C SER A 355 0.64 10.90 -27.57
N THR A 356 -0.20 9.88 -27.81
CA THR A 356 0.07 8.71 -28.65
C THR A 356 -0.76 8.67 -29.93
N GLU A 357 -0.47 7.75 -30.85
CA GLU A 357 -1.23 7.60 -32.11
C GLU A 357 -2.56 6.84 -31.90
N HIS A 358 -2.56 5.82 -31.04
CA HIS A 358 -3.77 5.10 -30.64
C HIS A 358 -4.21 5.51 -29.23
N ILE A 359 -5.50 5.34 -28.94
CA ILE A 359 -6.07 5.36 -27.59
C ILE A 359 -6.84 4.08 -27.30
N PHE A 360 -6.86 3.63 -26.05
CA PHE A 360 -7.80 2.65 -25.54
C PHE A 360 -8.91 3.38 -24.78
N VAL A 361 -10.16 3.17 -25.17
CA VAL A 361 -11.35 3.85 -24.61
C VAL A 361 -12.08 2.90 -23.68
N VAL A 362 -12.41 3.39 -22.47
CA VAL A 362 -13.35 2.73 -21.57
C VAL A 362 -14.41 3.69 -21.01
N ALA A 363 -15.63 3.23 -20.79
CA ALA A 363 -16.66 3.99 -20.08
C ALA A 363 -16.54 3.87 -18.55
N CYS A 364 -16.90 4.94 -17.82
CA CYS A 364 -16.84 4.97 -16.34
C CYS A 364 -17.80 4.00 -15.63
N ASP A 365 -18.69 3.34 -16.37
CA ASP A 365 -19.68 2.36 -15.91
C ASP A 365 -19.38 0.93 -16.38
N MET A 366 -18.14 0.65 -16.81
CA MET A 366 -17.56 -0.70 -16.98
C MET A 366 -16.40 -0.96 -15.97
N PRO A 367 -16.65 -1.26 -14.68
CA PRO A 367 -15.57 -1.29 -13.67
C PRO A 367 -14.93 -2.66 -13.35
N TYR A 368 -15.28 -3.75 -14.05
CA TYR A 368 -14.43 -4.95 -14.15
C TYR A 368 -13.62 -4.83 -15.45
N LEU A 369 -12.28 -4.88 -15.38
CA LEU A 369 -11.39 -4.81 -16.56
C LEU A 369 -10.44 -6.00 -16.59
N ASN A 370 -10.37 -6.70 -17.72
CA ASN A 370 -9.43 -7.80 -17.93
C ASN A 370 -8.13 -7.29 -18.58
N SER A 371 -7.03 -7.37 -17.83
CA SER A 371 -5.71 -6.88 -18.26
C SER A 371 -5.12 -7.63 -19.46
N GLU A 372 -5.46 -8.90 -19.67
CA GLU A 372 -4.92 -9.69 -20.79
C GLU A 372 -5.72 -9.43 -22.08
N LEU A 373 -7.04 -9.32 -21.97
CA LEU A 373 -7.91 -8.87 -23.07
C LEU A 373 -7.44 -7.53 -23.65
N ILE A 374 -7.17 -6.55 -22.79
CA ILE A 374 -6.67 -5.22 -23.19
C ILE A 374 -5.30 -5.35 -23.90
N ARG A 375 -4.42 -6.25 -23.45
CA ARG A 375 -3.11 -6.50 -24.09
C ARG A 375 -3.25 -7.14 -25.47
N GLN A 376 -4.18 -8.09 -25.65
CA GLN A 376 -4.49 -8.67 -26.96
C GLN A 376 -5.05 -7.62 -27.92
N MET A 377 -5.94 -6.74 -27.46
CA MET A 377 -6.44 -5.63 -28.29
C MET A 377 -5.29 -4.70 -28.73
N VAL A 378 -4.38 -4.33 -27.82
CA VAL A 378 -3.23 -3.49 -28.16
C VAL A 378 -2.29 -4.18 -29.15
N SER A 379 -2.03 -5.49 -29.01
CA SER A 379 -1.18 -6.22 -29.96
C SER A 379 -1.78 -6.26 -31.37
N LYS A 380 -3.11 -6.25 -31.50
CA LYS A 380 -3.85 -6.12 -32.77
C LYS A 380 -3.95 -4.69 -33.33
N SER A 381 -3.59 -3.65 -32.59
CA SER A 381 -3.78 -2.25 -33.04
C SER A 381 -2.86 -1.80 -34.17
N GLN A 382 -1.73 -2.50 -34.37
CA GLN A 382 -0.74 -2.11 -35.39
C GLN A 382 -1.31 -2.24 -36.81
N GLY A 383 -1.40 -1.11 -37.51
CA GLY A 383 -1.87 -1.05 -38.89
C GLY A 383 -3.39 -0.96 -39.07
N PHE A 384 -4.18 -0.95 -37.97
CA PHE A 384 -5.63 -0.77 -37.99
C PHE A 384 -6.03 0.61 -37.44
N ASP A 385 -7.15 1.13 -37.97
CA ASP A 385 -7.78 2.37 -37.51
C ASP A 385 -8.55 2.12 -36.20
N VAL A 386 -9.12 0.92 -36.03
CA VAL A 386 -9.92 0.51 -34.86
C VAL A 386 -9.64 -0.95 -34.49
N VAL A 387 -9.59 -1.25 -33.19
CA VAL A 387 -9.75 -2.63 -32.67
C VAL A 387 -10.96 -2.67 -31.75
N ILE A 388 -11.97 -3.48 -32.09
CA ILE A 388 -13.26 -3.50 -31.39
C ILE A 388 -13.66 -4.93 -31.01
N PRO A 389 -14.04 -5.20 -29.74
CA PRO A 389 -14.57 -6.50 -29.33
C PRO A 389 -16.00 -6.71 -29.84
N GLU A 390 -16.35 -7.98 -30.08
CA GLU A 390 -17.72 -8.42 -30.32
C GLU A 390 -18.24 -9.28 -29.15
N SER A 391 -19.41 -8.90 -28.62
CA SER A 391 -20.13 -9.58 -27.54
C SER A 391 -21.50 -10.07 -28.03
N ASP A 392 -22.33 -10.65 -27.16
CA ASP A 392 -23.73 -10.97 -27.49
C ASP A 392 -24.63 -9.73 -27.64
N SER A 393 -24.20 -8.56 -27.17
CA SER A 393 -24.81 -7.25 -27.50
C SER A 393 -24.38 -6.69 -28.87
N GLY A 394 -23.41 -7.32 -29.54
CA GLY A 394 -22.77 -6.83 -30.76
C GLY A 394 -21.41 -6.17 -30.46
N PHE A 395 -21.02 -5.15 -31.22
CA PHE A 395 -19.74 -4.47 -30.99
C PHE A 395 -19.76 -3.60 -29.72
N GLU A 396 -18.62 -3.56 -29.02
CA GLU A 396 -18.44 -2.81 -27.77
C GLU A 396 -17.56 -1.55 -27.97
N PRO A 397 -18.07 -0.47 -28.61
CA PRO A 397 -17.27 0.72 -28.95
C PRO A 397 -16.84 1.55 -27.73
N LEU A 398 -17.33 1.22 -26.54
CA LEU A 398 -16.93 1.83 -25.27
C LEU A 398 -15.93 0.96 -24.48
N HIS A 399 -15.40 -0.10 -25.10
CA HIS A 399 -14.27 -0.89 -24.65
C HIS A 399 -13.41 -1.23 -25.89
N ALA A 400 -12.82 -0.22 -26.53
CA ALA A 400 -12.24 -0.34 -27.88
C ALA A 400 -11.01 0.54 -28.09
N ILE A 401 -10.16 0.20 -29.07
CA ILE A 401 -9.01 1.00 -29.48
C ILE A 401 -9.32 1.80 -30.74
N TYR A 402 -8.87 3.05 -30.78
CA TYR A 402 -9.05 3.99 -31.89
C TYR A 402 -7.72 4.67 -32.24
N ALA A 403 -7.45 4.89 -33.52
CA ALA A 403 -6.31 5.64 -34.03
C ALA A 403 -6.66 7.12 -34.30
N LYS A 404 -5.65 8.00 -34.34
CA LYS A 404 -5.83 9.40 -34.76
C LYS A 404 -6.25 9.54 -36.22
N SER A 405 -6.03 8.52 -37.06
CA SER A 405 -6.61 8.44 -38.42
C SER A 405 -8.15 8.57 -38.43
N CYS A 406 -8.83 8.23 -37.34
CA CYS A 406 -10.28 8.36 -37.22
C CYS A 406 -10.78 9.81 -37.02
N LEU A 407 -9.91 10.74 -36.58
CA LEU A 407 -10.31 12.11 -36.20
C LEU A 407 -11.11 12.86 -37.28
N PRO A 408 -10.72 12.90 -38.57
CA PRO A 408 -11.46 13.65 -39.59
C PRO A 408 -12.89 13.14 -39.79
N ALA A 409 -13.08 11.82 -39.77
CA ALA A 409 -14.38 11.20 -39.95
C ALA A 409 -15.25 11.31 -38.69
N MET A 410 -14.67 11.23 -37.49
CA MET A 410 -15.37 11.56 -36.24
C MET A 410 -15.83 13.03 -36.25
N GLU A 411 -15.00 13.97 -36.69
CA GLU A 411 -15.37 15.38 -36.81
C GLU A 411 -16.50 15.61 -37.80
N GLU A 412 -16.46 15.00 -38.99
CA GLU A 412 -17.55 15.12 -39.96
C GLU A 412 -18.85 14.52 -39.41
N ALA A 413 -18.80 13.34 -38.78
CA ALA A 413 -19.94 12.74 -38.11
C ALA A 413 -20.52 13.64 -37.01
N LEU A 414 -19.68 14.25 -36.18
CA LEU A 414 -20.10 15.19 -35.11
C LEU A 414 -20.71 16.48 -35.69
N LYS A 415 -20.10 17.07 -36.72
CA LYS A 415 -20.63 18.25 -37.44
C LYS A 415 -22.00 17.97 -38.07
N ASN A 416 -22.20 16.75 -38.57
CA ASN A 416 -23.48 16.27 -39.10
C ASN A 416 -24.47 15.79 -38.02
N GLY A 417 -24.13 15.88 -36.74
CA GLY A 417 -25.01 15.53 -35.60
C GLY A 417 -25.15 14.03 -35.32
N THR A 418 -24.31 13.18 -35.93
CA THR A 418 -24.28 11.73 -35.67
C THR A 418 -23.85 11.44 -34.23
N ARG A 419 -24.59 10.57 -33.55
CA ARG A 419 -24.35 10.19 -32.14
C ARG A 419 -23.97 8.73 -31.91
N LYS A 420 -24.18 7.87 -32.92
CA LYS A 420 -23.84 6.44 -32.85
C LYS A 420 -22.43 6.24 -33.38
N ILE A 421 -21.51 5.81 -32.51
CA ILE A 421 -20.14 5.48 -32.92
C ILE A 421 -20.14 4.40 -34.01
N VAL A 422 -21.02 3.39 -33.87
CA VAL A 422 -21.21 2.32 -34.87
C VAL A 422 -21.66 2.82 -36.26
N ASN A 423 -22.26 4.01 -36.37
CA ASN A 423 -22.64 4.61 -37.64
C ASN A 423 -21.50 5.44 -38.27
N CYS A 424 -20.33 5.51 -37.64
CA CYS A 424 -19.18 6.26 -38.15
C CYS A 424 -18.19 5.35 -38.88
N PHE A 425 -18.14 4.05 -38.56
CA PHE A 425 -17.13 3.07 -38.99
C PHE A 425 -17.20 2.62 -40.47
N ASP A 426 -17.54 3.49 -41.42
CA ASP A 426 -17.20 3.27 -42.85
C ASP A 426 -15.69 3.52 -43.08
N TRP A 427 -14.85 2.97 -42.18
CA TRP A 427 -13.42 3.25 -42.07
C TRP A 427 -12.58 2.12 -42.64
N SER A 428 -11.42 2.48 -43.18
CA SER A 428 -10.61 1.62 -44.04
C SER A 428 -10.13 0.32 -43.39
N LYS A 429 -9.87 0.30 -42.07
CA LYS A 429 -9.27 -0.86 -41.40
C LYS A 429 -9.79 -1.03 -39.97
N VAL A 430 -10.84 -1.84 -39.81
CA VAL A 430 -11.31 -2.32 -38.50
C VAL A 430 -10.77 -3.74 -38.25
N SER A 431 -10.22 -3.97 -37.06
CA SER A 431 -9.96 -5.31 -36.52
C SER A 431 -11.05 -5.66 -35.52
N VAL A 432 -11.76 -6.76 -35.74
CA VAL A 432 -12.68 -7.33 -34.74
C VAL A 432 -11.90 -8.34 -33.90
N LEU A 433 -12.08 -8.27 -32.58
CA LEU A 433 -11.69 -9.34 -31.66
C LEU A 433 -12.93 -10.23 -31.43
N SER A 434 -12.86 -11.51 -31.83
CA SER A 434 -14.04 -12.36 -31.87
C SER A 434 -14.41 -12.96 -30.51
N LYS A 435 -15.63 -13.49 -30.39
CA LYS A 435 -16.14 -14.11 -29.15
C LYS A 435 -15.27 -15.28 -28.68
N GLU A 436 -14.69 -16.03 -29.60
CA GLU A 436 -13.79 -17.15 -29.34
C GLU A 436 -12.44 -16.67 -28.79
N GLU A 437 -11.94 -15.51 -29.26
CA GLU A 437 -10.72 -14.90 -28.74
C GLU A 437 -10.93 -14.28 -27.36
N ILE A 438 -12.07 -13.60 -27.16
CA ILE A 438 -12.45 -13.00 -25.88
C ILE A 438 -12.68 -14.07 -24.81
N SER A 439 -13.49 -15.09 -25.09
CA SER A 439 -13.85 -16.12 -24.12
C SER A 439 -12.68 -17.01 -23.67
N ALA A 440 -11.55 -16.97 -24.38
CA ALA A 440 -10.31 -17.60 -23.95
C ALA A 440 -9.60 -16.86 -22.79
N VAL A 441 -9.97 -15.60 -22.52
CA VAL A 441 -9.38 -14.77 -21.44
C VAL A 441 -10.39 -14.11 -20.51
N ASP A 442 -11.61 -13.83 -20.98
CA ASP A 442 -12.76 -13.33 -20.23
C ASP A 442 -14.00 -14.18 -20.58
N PRO A 443 -14.12 -15.42 -20.04
CA PRO A 443 -15.18 -16.36 -20.42
C PRO A 443 -16.60 -15.87 -20.11
N GLU A 444 -16.72 -14.95 -19.16
CA GLU A 444 -17.97 -14.36 -18.67
C GLU A 444 -18.26 -12.99 -19.30
N PHE A 445 -17.38 -12.48 -20.19
CA PHE A 445 -17.47 -11.18 -20.86
C PHE A 445 -17.63 -10.00 -19.87
N LEU A 446 -17.06 -10.11 -18.66
CA LEU A 446 -17.22 -9.14 -17.57
C LEU A 446 -16.68 -7.75 -17.93
N SER A 447 -15.67 -7.69 -18.80
CA SER A 447 -15.07 -6.45 -19.31
C SER A 447 -16.06 -5.51 -20.01
N PHE A 448 -17.21 -6.03 -20.44
CA PHE A 448 -18.27 -5.27 -21.14
C PHE A 448 -19.54 -5.08 -20.28
N ARG A 449 -19.54 -5.55 -19.03
CA ARG A 449 -20.71 -5.48 -18.15
C ARG A 449 -20.94 -4.04 -17.64
N ASN A 450 -21.83 -3.34 -18.34
CA ASN A 450 -22.21 -1.96 -18.04
C ASN A 450 -23.20 -1.89 -16.85
N ILE A 451 -22.86 -1.18 -15.77
CA ILE A 451 -23.76 -1.00 -14.62
C ILE A 451 -24.67 0.21 -14.83
N ASN A 452 -25.98 -0.02 -14.89
CA ASN A 452 -27.00 0.95 -15.27
C ASN A 452 -28.11 1.15 -14.24
N THR A 453 -28.38 0.14 -13.40
CA THR A 453 -29.43 0.18 -12.38
C THR A 453 -28.86 -0.01 -10.96
N PRO A 454 -29.57 0.44 -9.91
CA PRO A 454 -29.24 0.11 -8.53
C PRO A 454 -29.14 -1.41 -8.30
N GLU A 455 -30.02 -2.18 -8.92
CA GLU A 455 -30.11 -3.64 -8.81
C GLU A 455 -28.84 -4.32 -9.37
N GLU A 456 -28.37 -3.91 -10.55
CA GLU A 456 -27.09 -4.38 -11.12
C GLU A 456 -25.88 -4.01 -10.24
N TYR A 457 -25.91 -2.84 -9.59
CA TYR A 457 -24.86 -2.39 -8.68
C TYR A 457 -24.83 -3.21 -7.38
N PHE A 458 -25.99 -3.59 -6.82
CA PHE A 458 -26.04 -4.49 -5.67
C PHE A 458 -25.56 -5.90 -6.05
N SER A 459 -25.97 -6.44 -7.20
CA SER A 459 -25.53 -7.75 -7.71
C SER A 459 -24.01 -7.87 -7.80
N PHE A 460 -23.34 -7.00 -8.60
CA PHE A 460 -21.87 -7.02 -8.72
C PHE A 460 -21.20 -6.80 -7.36
N ARG A 461 -21.78 -5.98 -6.46
CA ARG A 461 -21.25 -5.78 -5.11
C ARG A 461 -21.28 -7.04 -4.25
N GLU A 462 -22.29 -7.88 -4.35
CA GLU A 462 -22.36 -9.17 -3.66
C GLU A 462 -21.36 -10.15 -4.32
N GLU A 463 -21.36 -10.25 -5.65
CA GLU A 463 -20.41 -11.06 -6.43
C GLU A 463 -18.92 -10.72 -6.15
N MET A 464 -18.60 -9.46 -5.83
CA MET A 464 -17.25 -9.01 -5.43
C MET A 464 -16.90 -9.26 -3.96
N GLN A 465 -17.87 -9.59 -3.11
CA GLN A 465 -17.61 -10.12 -1.77
C GLN A 465 -17.41 -11.64 -1.86
N ASP A 466 -18.20 -12.33 -2.69
CA ASP A 466 -18.11 -13.77 -2.88
C ASP A 466 -16.81 -14.18 -3.60
N ARG A 467 -16.48 -13.59 -4.76
CA ARG A 467 -15.22 -13.91 -5.48
C ARG A 467 -13.95 -13.65 -4.66
N ARG A 468 -13.99 -12.66 -3.74
CA ARG A 468 -12.88 -12.43 -2.81
C ARG A 468 -12.71 -13.58 -1.82
N THR A 469 -13.82 -14.18 -1.41
CA THR A 469 -13.85 -15.34 -0.51
C THR A 469 -13.43 -16.61 -1.26
N GLU A 470 -13.83 -16.76 -2.53
CA GLU A 470 -13.40 -17.86 -3.40
C GLU A 470 -11.90 -17.78 -3.75
N GLU A 471 -11.36 -16.58 -4.04
CA GLU A 471 -9.91 -16.39 -4.21
C GLU A 471 -9.13 -16.73 -2.93
N ASP A 472 -9.64 -16.39 -1.75
CA ASP A 472 -9.03 -16.77 -0.47
C ASP A 472 -9.08 -18.31 -0.23
N ASP A 473 -10.17 -19.00 -0.60
CA ASP A 473 -10.32 -20.47 -0.46
C ASP A 473 -9.57 -21.29 -1.54
N GLU A 474 -9.42 -20.80 -2.77
CA GLU A 474 -8.51 -21.41 -3.76
C GLU A 474 -7.05 -21.32 -3.31
N ASN A 475 -6.63 -20.17 -2.74
CA ASN A 475 -5.29 -20.03 -2.15
C ASN A 475 -5.07 -20.93 -0.92
N LEU A 476 -6.13 -21.34 -0.20
CA LEU A 476 -6.08 -22.30 0.91
C LEU A 476 -6.02 -23.76 0.43
N SER A 477 -6.63 -24.09 -0.71
CA SER A 477 -6.69 -25.45 -1.24
C SER A 477 -5.47 -25.85 -2.08
N VAL A 478 -4.80 -24.89 -2.72
CA VAL A 478 -3.49 -25.09 -3.40
C VAL A 478 -2.33 -25.31 -2.39
N GLN A 479 -2.57 -25.18 -1.08
CA GLN A 479 -1.58 -25.39 -0.01
C GLN A 479 -1.77 -26.72 0.77
N ARG A 480 -2.42 -27.73 0.18
CA ARG A 480 -2.65 -29.06 0.80
C ARG A 480 -2.00 -30.21 0.04
#